data_AF-A0A1B6FWA2-F1
#
_entry.id   AF-A0A1B6FWA2-F1
#
_cell.length_a   1.000
_cell.length_b   1.000
_cell.length_c   1.000
_cell.angle_alpha   90.00
_cell.angle_beta   90.00
_cell.angle_gamma   90.00
#
_symmetry.space_group_name_H-M   'P 1'
#
loop_
_entity.id
_entity.type
_entity.pdbx_description
1 polymer ?
#
loop_
_entity_poly.entity_id
_entity_poly.type
_entity_poly.pdbx_seq_one_letter_code
_entity_poly.pdbx_strand_id
1 'polypeptide(L)'
;HFLGVQSGFTLDKESNTIAIICQDVTVVLAFDTRERLIQWQVKIANNLGEDDQFLVQISSAPMKAKLSPGPALLHILEYQFCLTVGVPPRLVGCWQISQLRRYGVVES
;
A
#
# COMPACT_ATOMS: atom_id res chain seq x y z
N HIS A 1 -1.43 -5.30 -12.68
CA HIS A 1 -0.41 -5.90 -11.79
C HIS A 1 -0.79 -5.66 -10.34
N PHE A 2 -0.75 -6.70 -9.50
CA PHE A 2 -1.03 -6.60 -8.06
C PHE A 2 0.20 -6.05 -7.33
N LEU A 3 0.01 -5.12 -6.39
CA LEU A 3 1.08 -4.42 -5.68
C LEU A 3 1.03 -4.58 -4.17
N GLY A 4 -0.12 -4.97 -3.62
CA GLY A 4 -0.32 -5.14 -2.20
C GLY A 4 -1.77 -4.94 -1.79
N VAL A 5 -2.00 -5.09 -0.49
CA VAL A 5 -3.30 -4.92 0.14
C VAL A 5 -3.16 -3.90 1.27
N GLN A 6 -4.20 -3.13 1.55
CA GLN A 6 -4.25 -2.29 2.74
C GLN A 6 -5.58 -2.49 3.44
N SER A 7 -5.59 -2.58 4.76
CA SER A 7 -6.83 -2.71 5.54
C SER A 7 -6.82 -1.78 6.74
N GLY A 8 -7.96 -1.65 7.42
CA GLY A 8 -8.06 -0.87 8.65
C GLY A 8 -8.18 0.63 8.44
N PHE A 9 -8.66 1.05 7.26
CA PHE A 9 -9.08 2.44 7.03
C PHE A 9 -10.61 2.55 7.10
N THR A 10 -11.10 3.78 7.33
CA THR A 10 -12.54 4.06 7.32
C THR A 10 -12.92 4.76 6.02
N LEU A 11 -13.87 4.19 5.28
CA LEU A 11 -14.43 4.80 4.06
C LEU A 11 -15.95 4.85 4.18
N ASP A 12 -16.56 6.01 3.97
CA ASP A 12 -18.02 6.19 3.99
C ASP A 12 -18.72 5.61 5.24
N LYS A 13 -18.07 5.72 6.41
CA LYS A 13 -18.49 5.19 7.72
C LYS A 13 -18.30 3.67 7.91
N GLU A 14 -17.80 2.97 6.90
CA GLU A 14 -17.41 1.56 7.00
C GLU A 14 -15.96 1.45 7.50
N SER A 15 -15.75 0.75 8.60
CA SER A 15 -14.42 0.53 9.20
C SER A 15 -13.82 -0.84 8.85
N ASN A 16 -14.65 -1.78 8.43
CA ASN A 16 -14.23 -3.12 8.02
C ASN A 16 -13.92 -3.12 6.53
N THR A 17 -12.89 -2.37 6.14
CA THR A 17 -12.55 -2.18 4.73
C THR A 17 -11.17 -2.75 4.39
N ILE A 18 -11.04 -3.12 3.13
CA ILE A 18 -9.79 -3.55 2.51
C ILE A 18 -9.66 -2.89 1.13
N ALA A 19 -8.47 -2.45 0.80
CA ALA A 19 -8.08 -1.98 -0.50
C ALA A 19 -7.12 -2.99 -1.12
N ILE A 20 -7.41 -3.39 -2.35
CA ILE A 20 -6.51 -4.16 -3.20
C ILE A 20 -5.85 -3.16 -4.14
N ILE A 21 -4.54 -3.02 -4.02
CA ILE A 21 -3.78 -2.02 -4.75
C ILE A 21 -3.19 -2.68 -6.00
N CYS A 22 -3.58 -2.17 -7.16
CA CYS A 22 -2.99 -2.54 -8.44
C CYS A 22 -2.38 -1.30 -9.09
N GLN A 23 -1.50 -1.54 -10.07
CA GLN A 23 -0.80 -0.47 -10.78
C GLN A 23 -1.74 0.58 -11.40
N ASP A 24 -2.87 0.15 -11.95
CA ASP A 24 -3.79 1.03 -12.69
C ASP A 24 -5.08 1.33 -11.90
N VAL A 25 -5.38 0.53 -10.87
CA VAL A 25 -6.64 0.60 -10.14
C VAL A 25 -6.46 0.21 -8.68
N THR A 26 -7.07 0.96 -7.77
CA THR A 26 -7.30 0.50 -6.40
C THR A 26 -8.75 0.04 -6.28
N VAL A 27 -8.96 -1.21 -5.89
CA VAL A 27 -10.30 -1.75 -5.63
C VAL A 27 -10.53 -1.74 -4.13
N VAL A 28 -11.63 -1.15 -3.67
CA VAL A 28 -12.00 -1.13 -2.25
C VAL A 28 -13.20 -2.02 -2.01
N LEU A 29 -13.12 -2.86 -0.98
CA LEU A 29 -14.22 -3.68 -0.49
C LEU A 29 -14.51 -3.29 0.95
N ALA A 30 -15.80 -3.18 1.28
CA ALA A 30 -16.30 -3.00 2.64
C ALA A 30 -17.07 -4.25 3.05
N PHE A 31 -17.01 -4.60 4.33
CA PHE A 31 -17.67 -5.79 4.88
C PHE A 31 -18.50 -5.45 6.10
N ASP A 32 -19.64 -6.12 6.25
CA ASP A 32 -20.52 -5.90 7.42
C ASP A 32 -19.84 -6.30 8.75
N THR A 33 -18.91 -7.26 8.71
CA THR A 33 -18.26 -7.79 9.92
C THR A 33 -16.75 -7.92 9.76
N ARG A 34 -16.06 -7.86 10.90
CA ARG A 34 -14.61 -8.02 10.99
C ARG A 34 -14.16 -9.43 10.60
N GLU A 35 -14.96 -10.45 10.87
CA GLU A 35 -14.65 -11.84 10.53
C GLU A 35 -14.59 -12.03 9.01
N ARG A 36 -15.53 -11.43 8.26
CA ARG A 36 -15.49 -11.48 6.79
C ARG A 36 -14.28 -10.75 6.24
N LEU A 37 -13.93 -9.59 6.80
CA LEU A 37 -12.71 -8.87 6.45
C LEU A 37 -11.48 -9.77 6.62
N ILE A 38 -11.31 -10.40 7.79
CA ILE A 38 -10.17 -11.28 8.08
C ILE A 38 -10.14 -12.47 7.12
N GLN A 39 -11.29 -13.11 6.86
CA GLN A 39 -11.38 -14.21 5.89
C GLN A 39 -10.94 -13.78 4.49
N TRP A 40 -11.29 -12.55 4.08
CA TRP A 40 -10.90 -12.01 2.79
C TRP A 40 -9.42 -11.65 2.72
N GLN A 41 -8.84 -11.08 3.77
CA GLN A 41 -7.40 -10.85 3.87
C GLN A 41 -6.62 -12.14 3.65
N VAL A 42 -6.99 -13.20 4.37
CA VAL A 42 -6.33 -14.52 4.25
C VAL A 42 -6.52 -15.11 2.84
N LYS A 43 -7.71 -15.01 2.26
CA LYS A 43 -7.96 -15.49 0.89
C LYS A 43 -7.13 -14.74 -0.13
N ILE A 44 -7.03 -13.42 -0.01
CA ILE A 44 -6.24 -12.60 -0.94
C ILE A 44 -4.76 -12.95 -0.79
N ALA A 45 -4.23 -12.99 0.44
CA ALA A 45 -2.84 -13.36 0.70
C ALA A 45 -2.49 -14.74 0.10
N ASN A 46 -3.35 -15.74 0.28
CA ASN A 46 -3.14 -17.09 -0.24
C ASN A 46 -3.18 -17.19 -1.78
N ASN A 47 -3.88 -16.28 -2.48
CA ASN A 47 -4.06 -16.35 -3.94
C ASN A 47 -3.18 -15.36 -4.71
N LEU A 48 -2.91 -14.19 -4.13
CA LEU A 48 -2.19 -13.08 -4.78
C LEU A 48 -0.82 -12.80 -4.16
N GLY A 49 -0.54 -13.36 -2.97
CA GLY A 49 0.65 -13.06 -2.19
C GLY A 49 0.38 -12.06 -1.06
N GLU A 50 1.31 -12.00 -0.12
CA GLU A 50 1.29 -11.11 1.04
C GLU A 50 2.40 -10.08 0.90
N ASP A 51 2.06 -8.80 1.06
CA ASP A 51 3.01 -7.71 1.06
C ASP A 51 3.40 -7.30 2.47
N ASP A 52 4.66 -6.92 2.67
CA ASP A 52 5.11 -6.27 3.89
C ASP A 52 4.72 -4.79 3.88
N GLN A 53 4.09 -4.34 4.96
CA GLN A 53 3.53 -2.99 5.07
C GLN A 53 4.24 -2.18 6.16
N PHE A 54 4.67 -0.97 5.80
CA PHE A 54 5.32 -0.04 6.72
C PHE A 54 4.67 1.33 6.64
N LEU A 55 4.21 1.84 7.78
CA LEU A 55 3.82 3.24 7.92
C LEU A 55 5.08 4.11 7.87
N VAL A 56 5.15 4.99 6.88
CA VAL A 56 6.33 5.81 6.62
C VAL A 56 5.96 7.28 6.48
N GLN A 57 6.95 8.15 6.68
CA GLN A 57 6.82 9.57 6.40
C GLN A 57 7.79 9.96 5.28
N ILE A 58 7.27 10.42 4.15
CA ILE A 58 8.05 10.95 3.05
C ILE A 58 8.63 12.30 3.50
N SER A 59 9.93 12.34 3.76
CA SER A 59 10.63 13.55 4.23
C SER A 59 10.89 14.54 3.10
N SER A 60 11.43 14.05 1.98
CA SER A 60 11.71 14.85 0.79
C SER A 60 11.64 13.97 -0.45
N ALA A 61 11.26 14.59 -1.56
CA ALA A 61 11.31 13.98 -2.87
C ALA A 61 11.87 15.00 -3.87
N PRO A 62 12.60 14.56 -4.92
CA PRO A 62 13.03 15.45 -5.99
C PRO A 62 11.83 16.17 -6.59
N MET A 63 11.97 17.45 -6.96
CA MET A 63 10.87 18.27 -7.50
C MET A 63 10.21 17.69 -8.78
N LYS A 64 10.91 16.80 -9.49
CA LYS A 64 10.40 16.07 -10.66
C LYS A 64 9.65 14.78 -10.30
N ALA A 65 9.88 14.23 -9.12
CA ALA A 65 9.11 13.11 -8.61
C ALA A 65 7.76 13.68 -8.15
N LYS A 66 6.66 13.15 -8.69
CA LYS A 66 5.29 13.54 -8.33
C LYS A 66 4.90 13.02 -6.93
N LEU A 67 5.82 13.12 -5.97
CA LEU A 67 5.68 12.66 -4.60
C LEU A 67 5.67 13.87 -3.68
N SER A 68 4.62 13.98 -2.88
CA SER A 68 4.51 15.02 -1.86
C SER A 68 5.06 14.52 -0.52
N PRO A 69 5.78 15.36 0.24
CA PRO A 69 6.13 15.05 1.62
C PRO A 69 4.87 14.81 2.47
N GLY A 70 4.96 13.88 3.43
CA GLY A 70 3.84 13.53 4.30
C GLY A 70 3.74 12.05 4.62
N PRO A 71 2.69 11.64 5.36
CA PRO A 71 2.47 10.24 5.71
C PRO A 71 2.09 9.42 4.47
N ALA A 72 2.66 8.22 4.38
CA ALA A 72 2.38 7.24 3.34
C ALA A 72 2.46 5.83 3.92
N LEU A 73 1.96 4.86 3.17
CA LEU A 73 2.15 3.44 3.43
C LEU A 73 3.06 2.86 2.34
N LEU A 74 4.14 2.21 2.77
CA LEU A 74 5.06 1.49 1.91
C LEU A 74 4.64 0.02 1.87
N HIS A 75 4.42 -0.48 0.66
CA HIS A 75 4.18 -1.90 0.39
C HIS A 75 5.42 -2.49 -0.27
N ILE A 76 5.88 -3.64 0.21
CA ILE A 76 6.97 -4.40 -0.40
C ILE A 76 6.42 -5.77 -0.75
N LEU A 77 6.48 -6.11 -2.04
CA LEU A 77 6.02 -7.40 -2.55
C LEU A 77 7.06 -7.92 -3.54
N GLU A 78 7.66 -9.06 -3.19
CA GLU A 78 8.73 -9.72 -3.94
C GLU A 78 9.91 -8.77 -4.28
N TYR A 79 10.05 -8.40 -5.56
CA TYR A 79 11.15 -7.56 -6.07
C TYR A 79 10.71 -6.12 -6.34
N GLN A 80 9.56 -5.70 -5.82
CA GLN A 80 8.99 -4.38 -6.03
C GLN A 80 8.56 -3.73 -4.72
N PHE A 81 8.51 -2.41 -4.74
CA PHE A 81 7.87 -1.65 -3.68
C PHE A 81 7.01 -0.53 -4.25
N CYS A 82 5.97 -0.14 -3.52
CA CYS A 82 5.11 0.95 -3.90
C CYS A 82 4.68 1.79 -2.70
N LEU A 83 4.27 3.02 -2.98
CA LEU A 83 3.77 3.95 -1.97
C LEU A 83 2.31 4.25 -2.23
N THR A 84 1.51 4.21 -1.17
CA THR A 84 0.12 4.64 -1.19
C THR A 84 -0.11 5.77 -0.18
N VAL A 85 -1.06 6.65 -0.49
CA VAL A 85 -1.45 7.76 0.39
C VAL A 85 -2.97 7.94 0.42
N GLY A 86 -3.45 8.53 1.53
CA GLY A 86 -4.84 8.94 1.69
C GLY A 86 -5.82 7.77 1.87
N VAL A 87 -7.11 8.12 1.87
CA VAL A 87 -8.24 7.19 1.98
C VAL A 87 -9.30 7.59 0.94
N PRO A 88 -9.70 6.69 0.01
CA PRO A 88 -9.15 5.36 -0.20
C PRO A 88 -7.67 5.41 -0.64
N PRO A 89 -6.87 4.36 -0.36
CA PRO A 89 -5.45 4.33 -0.71
C PRO A 89 -5.19 4.57 -2.20
N ARG A 90 -4.39 5.59 -2.51
CA ARG A 90 -4.00 5.90 -3.90
C ARG A 90 -2.52 5.63 -4.10
N LEU A 91 -2.21 4.88 -5.15
CA LEU A 91 -0.84 4.65 -5.59
C LEU A 91 -0.19 5.98 -6.03
N VAL A 92 0.92 6.36 -5.40
CA VAL A 92 1.70 7.55 -5.78
C VAL A 92 3.03 7.22 -6.45
N GLY A 93 3.44 5.96 -6.39
CA GLY A 93 4.56 5.45 -7.18
C GLY A 93 4.81 3.98 -6.92
N CYS A 94 5.45 3.34 -7.90
CA CYS A 94 5.85 1.94 -7.85
C CYS A 94 7.22 1.81 -8.52
N TRP A 95 8.10 1.01 -7.93
CA TRP A 95 9.47 0.84 -8.37
C TRP A 95 9.90 -0.62 -8.26
N GLN A 96 10.85 -1.00 -9.12
CA GLN A 96 11.56 -2.27 -9.03
C GLN A 96 12.76 -2.09 -8.09
N ILE A 97 12.93 -3.00 -7.13
CA ILE A 97 14.09 -2.99 -6.21
C ILE A 97 15.39 -3.10 -7.01
N SER A 98 15.39 -3.88 -8.10
CA SER A 98 16.55 -4.05 -8.99
C SER A 98 17.00 -2.75 -9.69
N GLN A 99 16.14 -1.73 -9.76
CA GLN A 99 16.45 -0.43 -10.34
C GLN A 99 16.98 0.59 -9.31
N LEU A 100 16.96 0.24 -8.02
CA LEU A 100 17.53 1.09 -6.98
C LEU A 100 19.05 1.07 -7.09
N ARG A 101 19.65 2.25 -7.27
CA ARG A 101 21.11 2.38 -7.24
C ARG A 101 21.66 2.18 -5.84
N ARG A 102 20.92 2.65 -4.83
CA ARG A 102 21.29 2.65 -3.40
C ARG A 102 20.02 2.69 -2.55
N TYR A 103 20.04 1.98 -1.43
CA TYR A 103 19.09 2.07 -0.33
C TYR A 103 19.82 1.69 0.96
N GLY A 104 19.31 2.11 2.12
CA GLY A 104 19.93 1.81 3.40
C GLY A 104 19.24 2.53 4.54
N VAL A 105 19.54 2.09 5.76
CA VAL A 105 19.11 2.77 6.98
C VAL A 105 19.91 4.06 7.11
N VAL A 106 19.20 5.16 7.37
CA VAL A 106 19.81 6.45 7.69
C VAL A 106 19.38 6.78 9.11
N GLU A 107 20.34 7.08 9.98
CA GLU A 107 20.03 7.60 11.32
C GLU A 107 19.52 9.03 11.16
N SER A 108 18.34 9.32 11.71
CA SER A 108 17.70 10.65 11.67
C SER A 108 17.91 11.41 12.96
#